data_AF-A0A9W9HWK8-F1
#
_entry.id   AF-A0A9W9HWK8-F1
#
_cell.length_a   1.000
_cell.length_b   1.000
_cell.length_c   1.000
_cell.angle_alpha   90.00
_cell.angle_beta   90.00
_cell.angle_gamma   90.00
#
_symmetry.space_group_name_H-M   'P 1'
#
loop_
_entity.id
_entity.type
_entity.pdbx_description
1 polymer ?
#
loop_
_entity_poly.entity_id
_entity_poly.type
_entity_poly.pdbx_seq_one_letter_code
_entity_poly.pdbx_strand_id
1 'polypeptide(L)'
;MIRRQAGWDGLTTNQGAFQKLFALRPENVSVCAVWAGDLDPEDPNVEFQWSTKRFLELIPAIAAAKLRLSHDFELLRELTYERNTHRWAKETRHVCVVEGCNAVFSTAAGLRTYRYREHQALESEEAKQADKVSKTCRYCGKTYARKDTSVRHEKTCSSNPDREAPSANQPISKRRRTVDPTQVPILSGGAVKSYEALTEEEAPGLPRINIDSPTFYRGERFCRYPGCEFTTRHAKPSALRLHYKNRHRGFMFPIFSTTVAKAIEAEHEQGLFWLSTCVFRGKVEGNPPVVSSR
;
A
#
# COMPACT_ATOMS: atom_id res chain seq x y z
N MET A 1 -27.96 23.47 -14.78
CA MET A 1 -28.07 22.28 -13.90
C MET A 1 -26.75 21.51 -13.99
N ILE A 2 -25.79 21.78 -13.10
CA ILE A 2 -24.44 21.21 -13.16
C ILE A 2 -24.44 19.92 -12.32
N ARG A 3 -24.29 18.76 -12.97
CA ARG A 3 -24.05 17.48 -12.28
C ARG A 3 -22.64 17.55 -11.65
N ARG A 4 -22.58 17.73 -10.33
CA ARG A 4 -21.34 17.60 -9.55
C ARG A 4 -20.84 16.17 -9.71
N GLN A 5 -19.63 16.01 -10.23
CA GLN A 5 -18.95 14.71 -10.26
C GLN A 5 -18.76 14.21 -8.84
N ALA A 6 -19.08 12.93 -8.62
CA ALA A 6 -18.87 12.21 -7.37
C ALA A 6 -17.36 12.02 -7.15
N GLY A 7 -16.71 13.09 -6.69
CA GLY A 7 -15.40 13.01 -6.07
C GLY A 7 -15.51 12.23 -4.77
N TRP A 8 -14.48 11.45 -4.46
CA TRP A 8 -14.36 10.59 -3.29
C TRP A 8 -14.46 11.44 -2.00
N ASP A 9 -15.66 11.68 -1.48
CA ASP A 9 -15.87 12.27 -0.16
C ASP A 9 -16.00 11.11 0.84
N GLY A 10 -15.11 11.02 1.83
CA GLY A 10 -15.24 10.03 2.92
C GLY A 10 -16.49 10.22 3.81
N LEU A 11 -17.49 10.99 3.34
CA LEU A 11 -18.75 11.29 3.98
C LEU A 11 -19.91 10.50 3.36
N THR A 12 -19.97 10.29 2.04
CA THR A 12 -20.98 9.40 1.43
C THR A 12 -20.83 7.94 1.89
N THR A 13 -19.60 7.47 2.11
CA THR A 13 -19.35 6.14 2.72
C THR A 13 -19.85 6.03 4.15
N ASN A 14 -19.98 7.15 4.86
CA ASN A 14 -20.54 7.19 6.21
C ASN A 14 -22.01 7.61 6.24
N GLN A 15 -22.59 8.10 5.14
CA GLN A 15 -24.01 8.46 5.07
C GLN A 15 -24.87 7.25 5.41
N GLY A 16 -24.55 6.08 4.86
CA GLY A 16 -25.24 4.83 5.22
C GLY A 16 -25.02 4.40 6.67
N ALA A 17 -23.85 4.70 7.26
CA ALA A 17 -23.56 4.39 8.67
C ALA A 17 -24.31 5.35 9.62
N PHE A 18 -24.37 6.63 9.29
CA PHE A 18 -25.15 7.63 10.01
C PHE A 18 -26.64 7.37 9.87
N GLN A 19 -27.14 7.11 8.66
CA GLN A 19 -28.53 6.69 8.46
C GLN A 19 -28.85 5.45 9.30
N LYS A 20 -27.98 4.43 9.37
CA LYS A 20 -28.19 3.27 10.25
C LYS A 20 -28.15 3.63 11.73
N LEU A 21 -27.24 4.49 12.16
CA LEU A 21 -27.10 4.88 13.57
C LEU A 21 -28.30 5.72 14.05
N PHE A 22 -28.85 6.55 13.18
CA PHE A 22 -29.99 7.42 13.48
C PHE A 22 -31.35 6.77 13.17
N ALA A 23 -31.47 5.89 12.17
CA ALA A 23 -32.72 5.19 11.85
C ALA A 23 -33.19 4.18 12.91
N LEU A 24 -32.31 3.80 13.86
CA LEU A 24 -32.66 2.89 14.96
C LEU A 24 -33.51 3.55 16.05
N ARG A 25 -33.73 4.87 16.00
CA ARG A 25 -34.59 5.58 16.96
C ARG A 25 -35.64 6.44 16.24
N PRO A 26 -36.93 6.26 16.52
CA PRO A 26 -38.01 7.07 15.93
C PRO A 26 -37.84 8.58 16.15
N GLU A 27 -37.22 8.96 17.27
CA GLU A 27 -36.94 10.35 17.64
C GLU A 27 -35.92 11.05 16.72
N ASN A 28 -35.16 10.30 15.93
CA ASN A 28 -34.10 10.82 15.06
C ASN A 28 -34.50 10.95 13.58
N VAL A 29 -35.77 10.66 13.24
CA VAL A 29 -36.27 10.76 11.86
C VAL A 29 -36.11 12.18 11.29
N SER A 30 -36.25 13.20 12.14
CA SER A 30 -36.05 14.60 11.78
C SER A 30 -34.60 14.93 11.39
N VAL A 31 -33.60 14.32 12.03
CA VAL A 31 -32.17 14.52 11.70
C VAL A 31 -31.84 13.93 10.33
N CYS A 32 -32.38 12.74 10.02
CA CYS A 32 -32.23 12.12 8.71
C CYS A 32 -32.87 12.96 7.60
N ALA A 33 -34.05 13.54 7.86
CA ALA A 33 -34.74 14.43 6.92
C ALA A 33 -33.94 15.72 6.64
N VAL A 34 -33.32 16.31 7.67
CA VAL A 34 -32.40 17.46 7.50
C VAL A 34 -31.24 17.12 6.57
N TRP A 35 -30.63 15.95 6.74
CA TRP A 35 -29.51 15.53 5.88
C TRP A 35 -29.92 15.11 4.47
N ALA A 36 -31.14 14.62 4.30
CA ALA A 36 -31.71 14.36 2.98
C ALA A 36 -32.06 15.67 2.24
N GLY A 37 -32.14 16.80 2.95
CA GLY A 37 -32.60 18.07 2.44
C GLY A 37 -34.13 18.19 2.40
N ASP A 38 -34.83 17.25 3.04
CA ASP A 38 -36.30 17.22 3.12
C ASP A 38 -36.84 18.16 4.21
N LEU A 39 -35.97 18.58 5.14
CA LEU A 39 -36.33 19.45 6.27
C LEU A 39 -35.28 20.55 6.44
N ASP A 40 -35.73 21.79 6.60
CA ASP A 40 -34.84 22.90 6.93
C ASP A 40 -34.59 22.90 8.45
N PRO A 41 -33.33 22.81 8.94
CA PRO A 41 -33.03 22.88 10.37
C PRO A 41 -33.39 24.22 11.03
N GLU A 42 -33.68 25.27 10.25
CA GLU A 42 -34.17 26.56 10.72
C GLU A 42 -35.70 26.71 10.62
N ASP A 43 -36.44 25.67 10.24
CA ASP A 43 -37.92 25.70 10.24
C ASP A 43 -38.44 25.86 11.69
N PRO A 44 -39.20 26.93 12.00
CA PRO A 44 -39.71 27.17 13.35
C PRO A 44 -40.69 26.09 13.85
N ASN A 45 -41.23 25.26 12.95
CA ASN A 45 -42.11 24.15 13.31
C ASN A 45 -41.36 22.88 13.74
N VAL A 46 -40.02 22.90 13.66
CA VAL A 46 -39.17 21.77 13.98
C VAL A 46 -38.29 22.10 15.18
N GLU A 47 -38.65 21.55 16.34
CA GLU A 47 -37.88 21.76 17.56
C GLU A 47 -36.84 20.65 17.75
N PHE A 48 -35.56 21.01 17.64
CA PHE A 48 -34.44 20.14 17.97
C PHE A 48 -33.90 20.44 19.36
N GLN A 49 -33.45 19.41 20.08
CA GLN A 49 -32.60 19.62 21.25
C GLN A 49 -31.36 20.45 20.85
N TRP A 50 -30.92 21.36 21.73
CA TRP A 50 -29.77 22.24 21.46
C TRP A 50 -28.51 21.50 20.99
N SER A 51 -28.22 20.34 21.60
CA SER A 51 -27.09 19.47 21.21
C SER A 51 -27.22 18.97 19.77
N THR A 52 -28.43 18.65 19.32
CA THR A 52 -28.73 18.19 17.96
C THR A 52 -28.62 19.35 16.97
N LYS A 53 -29.16 20.54 17.29
CA LYS A 53 -28.98 21.74 16.46
C LYS A 53 -27.49 22.05 16.28
N ARG A 54 -26.72 22.06 17.38
CA ARG A 54 -25.27 22.31 17.32
C ARG A 54 -24.52 21.26 16.50
N PHE A 55 -24.93 20.00 16.58
CA PHE A 55 -24.37 18.93 15.76
C PHE A 55 -24.68 19.13 14.27
N LEU A 56 -25.93 19.47 13.93
CA LEU A 56 -26.35 19.76 12.56
C LEU A 56 -25.59 20.96 11.96
N GLU A 57 -25.25 21.97 12.74
CA GLU A 57 -24.40 23.10 12.32
C GLU A 57 -22.94 22.69 12.06
N LEU A 58 -22.38 21.80 12.89
CA LEU A 58 -20.96 21.42 12.81
C LEU A 58 -20.65 20.50 11.62
N ILE A 59 -21.58 19.62 11.25
CA ILE A 59 -21.34 18.62 10.20
C ILE A 59 -21.04 19.27 8.83
N PRO A 60 -21.82 20.25 8.32
CA PRO A 60 -21.49 20.98 7.10
C PRO A 60 -20.14 21.70 7.18
N ALA A 61 -19.79 22.27 8.33
CA ALA A 61 -18.50 22.94 8.53
C ALA A 61 -17.31 21.96 8.44
N ILE A 62 -17.45 20.77 9.05
CA ILE A 62 -16.46 19.69 8.95
C ILE A 62 -16.36 19.19 7.50
N ALA A 63 -17.48 19.02 6.82
CA ALA A 63 -17.51 18.60 5.41
C ALA A 63 -16.78 19.63 4.52
N ALA A 64 -17.05 20.92 4.70
CA ALA A 64 -16.38 22.00 3.97
C ALA A 64 -14.87 22.05 4.28
N ALA A 65 -14.46 21.82 5.54
CA ALA A 65 -13.05 21.73 5.91
C ALA A 65 -12.36 20.51 5.24
N LYS A 66 -13.02 19.36 5.21
CA LYS A 66 -12.51 18.15 4.52
C LYS A 66 -12.35 18.38 3.01
N LEU A 67 -13.32 19.02 2.37
CA LEU A 67 -13.24 19.35 0.95
C LEU A 67 -12.06 20.28 0.66
N ARG A 68 -11.85 21.31 1.48
CA ARG A 68 -10.67 22.20 1.39
C ARG A 68 -9.35 21.42 1.53
N LEU A 69 -9.23 20.59 2.56
CA LEU A 69 -8.04 19.76 2.76
C LEU A 69 -7.78 18.79 1.60
N SER A 70 -8.84 18.20 1.03
CA SER A 70 -8.72 17.33 -0.13
C SER A 70 -8.21 18.07 -1.36
N HIS A 71 -8.71 19.30 -1.57
CA HIS A 71 -8.24 20.18 -2.64
C HIS A 71 -6.77 20.57 -2.43
N ASP A 72 -6.40 20.99 -1.22
CA ASP A 72 -5.02 21.35 -0.88
C ASP A 72 -4.05 20.17 -1.05
N PHE A 73 -4.50 18.95 -0.71
CA PHE A 73 -3.70 17.74 -0.92
C PHE A 73 -3.46 17.44 -2.39
N GLU A 74 -4.48 17.63 -3.24
CA GLU A 74 -4.36 17.43 -4.68
C GLU A 74 -3.43 18.47 -5.30
N LEU A 75 -3.57 19.74 -4.90
CA LEU A 75 -2.67 20.81 -5.32
C LEU A 75 -1.21 20.52 -4.91
N LEU A 76 -0.97 20.05 -3.67
CA LEU A 76 0.36 19.64 -3.23
C LEU A 76 0.93 18.48 -4.05
N ARG A 77 0.06 17.54 -4.47
CA ARG A 77 0.44 16.42 -5.31
C ARG A 77 0.85 16.87 -6.70
N GLU A 78 0.09 17.79 -7.30
CA GLU A 78 0.41 18.42 -8.59
C GLU A 78 1.73 19.19 -8.51
N LEU A 79 1.88 20.08 -7.52
CA LEU A 79 3.13 20.84 -7.32
C LEU A 79 4.34 19.92 -7.08
N THR A 80 4.16 18.82 -6.36
CA THR A 80 5.23 17.82 -6.15
C THR A 80 5.55 17.09 -7.45
N TYR A 81 4.55 16.75 -8.23
CA TYR A 81 4.72 16.12 -9.54
C TYR A 81 5.46 17.06 -10.49
N GLU A 82 5.04 18.31 -10.62
CA GLU A 82 5.72 19.33 -11.42
C GLU A 82 7.16 19.49 -10.97
N ARG A 83 7.42 19.70 -9.67
CA ARG A 83 8.79 19.80 -9.14
C ARG A 83 9.65 18.58 -9.50
N ASN A 84 9.09 17.37 -9.49
CA ASN A 84 9.86 16.16 -9.74
C ASN A 84 10.00 15.82 -11.24
N THR A 85 9.12 16.33 -12.09
CA THR A 85 9.07 15.97 -13.52
C THR A 85 9.56 17.08 -14.44
N HIS A 86 9.45 18.34 -14.02
CA HIS A 86 9.79 19.49 -14.84
C HIS A 86 11.29 19.52 -15.17
N ARG A 87 11.58 19.97 -16.39
CA ARG A 87 12.91 20.01 -16.99
C ARG A 87 13.92 20.83 -16.17
N TRP A 88 13.56 22.01 -15.66
CA TRP A 88 14.44 22.83 -14.81
C TRP A 88 14.87 22.13 -13.52
N ALA A 89 14.02 21.28 -12.93
CA ALA A 89 14.41 20.49 -11.76
C ALA A 89 15.39 19.36 -12.12
N LYS A 90 15.29 18.81 -13.35
CA LYS A 90 16.21 17.82 -13.91
C LYS A 90 17.50 18.43 -14.50
N GLU A 91 17.49 19.73 -14.79
CA GLU A 91 18.65 20.47 -15.33
C GLU A 91 19.59 20.97 -14.24
N THR A 92 19.31 20.67 -12.97
CA THR A 92 20.27 20.90 -11.88
C THR A 92 21.52 20.04 -12.11
N ARG A 93 22.51 20.62 -12.80
CA ARG A 93 23.80 20.00 -13.03
C ARG A 93 24.57 20.00 -11.71
N HIS A 94 24.92 18.81 -11.25
CA HIS A 94 25.72 18.63 -10.05
C HIS A 94 27.19 18.49 -10.45
N VAL A 95 27.96 19.56 -10.31
CA VAL A 95 29.39 19.59 -10.68
C VAL A 95 30.26 19.14 -9.51
N CYS A 96 31.28 18.33 -9.79
CA CYS A 96 32.29 18.02 -8.80
C CYS A 96 33.20 19.23 -8.54
N VAL A 97 33.33 19.63 -7.27
CA VAL A 97 34.07 20.83 -6.85
C VAL A 97 35.53 20.51 -6.49
N VAL A 98 35.96 19.25 -6.67
CA VAL A 98 37.36 18.87 -6.46
C VAL A 98 38.20 19.51 -7.58
N GLU A 99 39.27 20.20 -7.21
CA GLU A 99 40.16 20.88 -8.17
C GLU A 99 40.61 19.92 -9.27
N GLY A 100 40.38 20.30 -10.53
CA GLY A 100 40.74 19.49 -11.71
C GLY A 100 39.74 18.42 -12.15
N CYS A 101 38.67 18.15 -11.39
CA CYS A 101 37.73 17.08 -11.73
C CYS A 101 36.68 17.46 -12.78
N ASN A 102 36.02 18.63 -12.65
CA ASN A 102 34.97 19.16 -13.53
C ASN A 102 33.83 18.19 -13.96
N ALA A 103 33.70 17.01 -13.35
CA ALA A 103 32.70 16.03 -13.72
C ALA A 103 31.28 16.51 -13.38
N VAL A 104 30.32 16.29 -14.28
CA VAL A 104 28.94 16.79 -14.16
C VAL A 104 27.96 15.62 -14.10
N PHE A 105 27.03 15.67 -13.14
CA PHE A 105 26.03 14.63 -12.92
C PHE A 105 24.61 15.20 -13.01
N SER A 106 23.69 14.38 -13.53
CA SER A 106 22.25 14.69 -13.58
C SER A 106 21.56 14.51 -12.23
N THR A 107 22.21 13.88 -11.24
CA THR A 107 21.64 13.68 -9.90
C THR A 107 22.69 13.88 -8.81
N ALA A 108 22.26 14.43 -7.67
CA ALA A 108 23.11 14.57 -6.49
C ALA A 108 23.62 13.23 -5.95
N ALA A 109 22.84 12.16 -6.11
CA ALA A 109 23.27 10.81 -5.76
C ALA A 109 24.43 10.32 -6.64
N GLY A 110 24.35 10.54 -7.96
CA GLY A 110 25.43 10.25 -8.89
C GLY A 110 26.72 11.01 -8.54
N LEU A 111 26.62 12.31 -8.25
CA LEU A 111 27.76 13.10 -7.79
C LEU A 111 28.37 12.54 -6.49
N ARG A 112 27.55 12.15 -5.50
CA ARG A 112 28.05 11.56 -4.24
C ARG A 112 28.78 10.24 -4.49
N THR A 113 28.22 9.35 -5.30
CA THR A 113 28.86 8.07 -5.64
C THR A 113 30.16 8.27 -6.42
N TYR A 114 30.18 9.22 -7.35
CA TYR A 114 31.38 9.57 -8.09
C TYR A 114 32.47 10.14 -7.19
N ARG A 115 32.15 11.12 -6.34
CA ARG A 115 33.09 11.66 -5.34
C ARG A 115 33.64 10.56 -4.44
N TYR A 116 32.77 9.64 -4.03
CA TYR A 116 33.18 8.47 -3.25
C TYR A 116 34.15 7.58 -4.04
N ARG A 117 34.00 7.37 -5.35
CA ARG A 117 34.90 6.45 -6.08
C ARG A 117 36.21 7.11 -6.51
N GLU A 118 36.12 8.31 -7.07
CA GLU A 118 37.24 8.97 -7.74
C GLU A 118 38.00 9.93 -6.82
N HIS A 119 37.39 10.37 -5.72
CA HIS A 119 38.00 11.34 -4.79
C HIS A 119 38.12 10.84 -3.35
N GLN A 120 37.69 9.61 -3.04
CA GLN A 120 37.94 9.01 -1.72
C GLN A 120 39.42 8.88 -1.36
N ALA A 121 40.31 8.95 -2.37
CA ALA A 121 41.74 8.99 -2.13
C ALA A 121 42.20 10.24 -1.35
N LEU A 122 41.37 11.28 -1.22
CA LEU A 122 41.68 12.52 -0.49
C LEU A 122 41.02 12.62 0.90
N GLU A 123 40.24 11.62 1.33
CA GLU A 123 39.88 11.56 2.74
C GLU A 123 41.15 11.29 3.53
N SER A 124 41.56 12.27 4.35
CA SER A 124 42.71 12.11 5.24
C SER A 124 42.56 10.82 6.04
N GLU A 125 43.67 10.16 6.37
CA GLU A 125 43.64 8.96 7.20
C GLU A 125 42.89 9.22 8.52
N GLU A 126 42.91 10.46 9.01
CA GLU A 126 42.10 10.93 10.13
C GLU A 126 40.58 10.83 9.87
N ALA A 127 40.10 11.22 8.69
CA ALA A 127 38.68 11.14 8.32
C ALA A 127 38.22 9.68 8.17
N LYS A 128 39.06 8.81 7.58
CA LYS A 128 38.77 7.37 7.48
C LYS A 128 38.72 6.72 8.85
N GLN A 129 39.64 7.09 9.74
CA GLN A 129 39.66 6.60 11.10
C GLN A 129 38.45 7.11 11.89
N ALA A 130 38.06 8.38 11.75
CA ALA A 130 36.87 8.94 12.38
C ALA A 130 35.57 8.25 11.90
N ASP A 131 35.44 7.97 10.60
CA ASP A 131 34.30 7.24 10.05
C ASP A 131 34.25 5.79 10.56
N LYS A 132 35.39 5.09 10.57
CA LYS A 132 35.52 3.75 11.15
C LYS A 132 35.12 3.75 12.63
N VAL A 133 35.62 4.70 13.42
CA VAL A 133 35.27 4.88 14.84
C VAL A 133 33.76 5.11 15.01
N SER A 134 33.13 5.90 14.14
CA SER A 134 31.69 6.16 14.18
C SER A 134 30.81 4.94 13.85
N LYS A 135 31.38 3.98 13.13
CA LYS A 135 30.73 2.73 12.70
C LYS A 135 31.02 1.56 13.64
N THR A 136 31.92 1.72 14.61
CA THR A 136 32.19 0.74 15.66
C THR A 136 31.26 0.92 16.85
N CYS A 137 30.72 -0.19 17.37
CA CYS A 137 29.99 -0.19 18.63
C CYS A 137 30.95 0.12 19.78
N ARG A 138 30.61 1.11 20.62
CA ARG A 138 31.42 1.51 21.78
C ARG A 138 31.59 0.43 22.83
N TYR A 139 30.66 -0.53 22.89
CA TYR A 139 30.61 -1.54 23.95
C TYR A 139 31.29 -2.87 23.57
N CYS A 140 31.11 -3.34 22.32
CA CYS A 140 31.65 -4.64 21.89
C CYS A 140 32.71 -4.54 20.78
N GLY A 141 33.03 -3.33 20.31
CA GLY A 141 34.05 -3.11 19.28
C GLY A 141 33.69 -3.58 17.86
N LYS A 142 32.51 -4.18 17.64
CA LYS A 142 32.08 -4.61 16.29
C LYS A 142 31.91 -3.42 15.35
N THR A 143 32.51 -3.50 14.16
CA THR A 143 32.37 -2.50 13.09
C THR A 143 31.19 -2.83 12.18
N TYR A 144 30.42 -1.82 11.81
CA TYR A 144 29.24 -1.94 10.96
C TYR A 144 29.44 -1.22 9.62
N ALA A 145 28.69 -1.60 8.58
CA ALA A 145 28.76 -0.92 7.28
C ALA A 145 28.26 0.53 7.34
N ARG A 146 27.36 0.84 8.28
CA ARG A 146 26.72 2.15 8.43
C ARG A 146 26.58 2.57 9.89
N LYS A 147 26.58 3.88 10.14
CA LYS A 147 26.43 4.47 11.48
C LYS A 147 25.06 4.21 12.11
N ASP A 148 23.99 4.15 11.33
CA ASP A 148 22.65 3.84 11.83
C ASP A 148 22.56 2.41 12.38
N THR A 149 23.28 1.47 11.75
CA THR A 149 23.36 0.09 12.22
C THR A 149 24.19 -0.07 13.50
N SER A 150 25.28 0.69 13.67
CA SER A 150 26.04 0.67 14.93
C SER A 150 25.22 1.23 16.09
N VAL A 151 24.57 2.38 15.91
CA VAL A 151 23.70 3.01 16.93
C VAL A 151 22.53 2.11 17.32
N ARG A 152 21.89 1.44 16.34
CA ARG A 152 20.81 0.48 16.64
C ARG A 152 21.34 -0.71 17.43
N HIS A 153 22.51 -1.22 17.06
CA HIS A 153 23.13 -2.32 17.77
C HIS A 153 23.49 -1.94 19.20
N GLU A 154 24.05 -0.75 19.46
CA GLU A 154 24.42 -0.27 20.80
C GLU A 154 23.27 -0.39 21.80
N LYS A 155 22.03 -0.07 21.40
CA LYS A 155 20.82 -0.24 22.24
C LYS A 155 20.53 -1.69 22.63
N THR A 156 21.00 -2.64 21.83
CA THR A 156 20.75 -4.08 21.99
C THR A 156 22.01 -4.88 22.29
N CYS A 157 23.14 -4.21 22.48
CA CYS A 157 24.45 -4.83 22.63
C CYS A 157 24.54 -5.52 23.99
N SER A 158 24.95 -6.79 24.02
CA SER A 158 25.09 -7.54 25.27
C SER A 158 26.12 -6.95 26.23
N SER A 159 27.11 -6.23 25.71
CA SER A 159 28.14 -5.55 26.51
C SER A 159 27.76 -4.12 26.93
N ASN A 160 26.57 -3.63 26.56
CA ASN A 160 26.11 -2.30 26.98
C ASN A 160 25.55 -2.37 28.41
N PRO A 161 26.15 -1.68 29.41
CA PRO A 161 25.65 -1.67 30.79
C PRO A 161 24.30 -0.97 30.91
N ASP A 162 24.00 0.00 30.04
CA ASP A 162 22.73 0.73 30.00
C ASP A 162 21.69 0.04 29.12
N ARG A 163 21.91 -1.24 28.79
CA ARG A 163 20.94 -2.00 28.00
C ARG A 163 19.65 -2.11 28.80
N GLU A 164 18.67 -1.28 28.43
CA GLU A 164 17.29 -1.49 28.85
C GLU A 164 16.89 -2.90 28.42
N ALA A 165 16.57 -3.75 29.40
CA ALA A 165 15.96 -5.03 29.12
C ALA A 165 14.75 -4.73 28.24
N PRO A 166 14.64 -5.37 27.05
CA PRO A 166 13.52 -5.11 26.17
C PRO A 166 12.26 -5.31 27.00
N SER A 167 11.54 -4.22 27.25
CA SER A 167 10.32 -4.24 28.05
C SER A 167 9.46 -5.34 27.46
N ALA A 168 9.12 -6.34 28.28
CA ALA A 168 8.30 -7.47 27.87
C ALA A 168 6.92 -7.02 27.31
N ASN A 169 6.59 -5.74 27.51
CA ASN A 169 5.36 -5.10 27.08
C ASN A 169 5.54 -4.11 25.93
N GLN A 170 6.71 -3.94 25.31
CA GLN A 170 6.76 -3.19 24.05
C GLN A 170 6.05 -4.03 22.98
N PRO A 171 4.87 -3.59 22.47
CA PRO A 171 4.25 -4.28 21.37
C PRO A 171 5.26 -4.26 20.25
N ILE A 172 5.78 -5.44 19.89
CA ILE A 172 6.65 -5.64 18.73
C ILE A 172 6.02 -4.82 17.63
N SER A 173 6.65 -3.70 17.26
CA SER A 173 6.13 -2.86 16.19
C SER A 173 6.03 -3.80 15.01
N LYS A 174 4.79 -4.12 14.64
CA LYS A 174 4.49 -5.15 13.65
C LYS A 174 5.06 -4.61 12.36
N ARG A 175 6.33 -4.92 12.11
CA ARG A 175 7.01 -4.83 10.83
C ARG A 175 6.11 -5.59 9.88
N ARG A 176 5.20 -4.86 9.20
CA ARG A 176 4.04 -5.36 8.43
C ARG A 176 4.05 -6.88 8.42
N ARG A 177 3.53 -7.50 9.49
CA ARG A 177 3.17 -8.91 9.40
C ARG A 177 2.13 -8.88 8.31
N THR A 178 2.46 -9.42 7.14
CA THR A 178 1.46 -10.02 6.25
C THR A 178 0.47 -10.68 7.19
N VAL A 179 -0.73 -10.12 7.25
CA VAL A 179 -1.84 -10.62 8.06
C VAL A 179 -1.87 -12.11 7.82
N ASP A 180 -1.83 -12.89 8.89
CA ASP A 180 -1.93 -14.34 8.80
C ASP A 180 -3.25 -14.62 8.04
N PRO A 181 -3.21 -15.22 6.83
CA PRO A 181 -4.40 -15.45 6.02
C PRO A 181 -5.46 -16.29 6.74
N THR A 182 -5.08 -16.97 7.83
CA THR A 182 -6.01 -17.75 8.66
C THR A 182 -6.84 -16.91 9.64
N GLN A 183 -6.56 -15.60 9.81
CA GLN A 183 -7.34 -14.69 10.65
C GLN A 183 -8.33 -13.81 9.87
N VAL A 184 -8.82 -14.28 8.72
CA VAL A 184 -9.99 -13.66 8.10
C VAL A 184 -11.22 -14.11 8.89
N PRO A 185 -12.03 -13.18 9.45
CA PRO A 185 -13.25 -13.55 10.16
C PRO A 185 -14.12 -14.43 9.28
N ILE A 186 -14.49 -15.61 9.77
CA ILE A 186 -15.52 -16.44 9.16
C ILE A 186 -16.83 -15.65 9.30
N LEU A 187 -17.18 -14.90 8.25
CA LEU A 187 -18.45 -14.19 8.18
C LEU A 187 -19.54 -15.23 7.91
N SER A 188 -20.30 -15.55 8.95
CA SER A 188 -21.53 -16.35 8.90
C SER A 188 -22.55 -15.67 7.99
N GLY A 189 -22.45 -15.92 6.68
CA GLY A 189 -23.33 -15.29 5.68
C GLY A 189 -23.01 -15.61 4.21
N GLY A 190 -22.28 -16.69 3.91
CA GLY A 190 -21.95 -17.06 2.52
C GLY A 190 -20.97 -16.10 1.85
N ALA A 191 -20.05 -15.48 2.61
CA ALA A 191 -19.02 -14.64 2.06
C ALA A 191 -18.02 -15.46 1.22
N VAL A 192 -17.65 -14.93 0.05
CA VAL A 192 -16.61 -15.51 -0.82
C VAL A 192 -15.28 -15.51 -0.07
N LYS A 193 -14.63 -16.69 0.04
CA LYS A 193 -13.29 -16.83 0.63
C LYS A 193 -12.28 -15.98 -0.15
N SER A 194 -11.29 -15.40 0.52
CA SER A 194 -10.17 -14.77 -0.18
C SER A 194 -9.40 -15.81 -1.00
N TYR A 195 -8.71 -15.39 -2.06
CA TYR A 195 -7.92 -16.29 -2.90
C TYR A 195 -6.83 -17.00 -2.10
N GLU A 196 -6.26 -16.32 -1.10
CA GLU A 196 -5.30 -16.90 -0.19
C GLU A 196 -5.88 -17.93 0.79
N ALA A 197 -7.20 -18.03 0.91
CA ALA A 197 -7.88 -18.99 1.78
C ALA A 197 -8.43 -20.21 1.02
N LEU A 198 -8.27 -20.27 -0.30
CA LEU A 198 -8.68 -21.43 -1.09
C LEU A 198 -7.84 -22.66 -0.72
N THR A 199 -8.51 -23.81 -0.63
CA THR A 199 -7.88 -25.12 -0.34
C THR A 199 -7.49 -25.86 -1.63
N GLU A 200 -6.78 -26.98 -1.50
CA GLU A 200 -6.34 -27.77 -2.66
C GLU A 200 -7.49 -28.50 -3.35
N GLU A 201 -8.55 -28.84 -2.59
CA GLU A 201 -9.78 -29.44 -3.09
C GLU A 201 -10.63 -28.44 -3.90
N GLU A 202 -10.50 -27.16 -3.59
CA GLU A 202 -11.20 -26.06 -4.26
C GLU A 202 -10.47 -25.60 -5.54
N ALA A 203 -9.16 -25.84 -5.65
CA ALA A 203 -8.33 -25.42 -6.77
C ALA A 203 -8.80 -25.93 -8.16
N PRO A 204 -9.33 -27.16 -8.33
CA PRO A 204 -9.90 -27.61 -9.60
C PRO A 204 -11.03 -26.73 -10.15
N GLY A 205 -11.75 -26.02 -9.28
CA GLY A 205 -12.84 -25.10 -9.65
C GLY A 205 -12.35 -23.75 -10.19
N LEU A 206 -11.04 -23.50 -10.18
CA LEU A 206 -10.49 -22.26 -10.73
C LEU A 206 -10.64 -22.21 -12.26
N PRO A 207 -11.07 -21.08 -12.84
CA PRO A 207 -11.11 -20.90 -14.29
C PRO A 207 -9.74 -21.16 -14.92
N ARG A 208 -9.69 -22.09 -15.89
CA ARG A 208 -8.46 -22.39 -16.62
C ARG A 208 -8.05 -21.20 -17.50
N ILE A 209 -6.75 -21.00 -17.65
CA ILE A 209 -6.20 -19.91 -18.45
C ILE A 209 -6.40 -20.20 -19.93
N ASN A 210 -6.87 -19.19 -20.67
CA ASN A 210 -6.86 -19.23 -22.13
C ASN A 210 -5.40 -19.10 -22.62
N ILE A 211 -4.90 -20.10 -23.34
CA ILE A 211 -3.51 -20.16 -23.80
C ILE A 211 -3.22 -19.06 -24.83
N ASP A 212 -4.22 -18.69 -25.64
CA ASP A 212 -4.07 -17.68 -26.70
C ASP A 212 -4.07 -16.25 -26.16
N SER A 213 -4.73 -16.03 -25.02
CA SER A 213 -4.83 -14.73 -24.36
C SER A 213 -4.70 -14.86 -22.84
N PRO A 214 -3.49 -15.17 -22.33
CA PRO A 214 -3.36 -15.58 -20.95
C PRO A 214 -3.41 -14.40 -19.97
N THR A 215 -4.37 -14.45 -19.05
CA THR A 215 -4.51 -13.46 -17.98
C THR A 215 -3.98 -14.00 -16.66
N PHE A 216 -2.99 -13.31 -16.09
CA PHE A 216 -2.38 -13.61 -14.80
C PHE A 216 -2.56 -12.45 -13.82
N TYR A 217 -2.84 -12.79 -12.57
CA TYR A 217 -2.91 -11.83 -11.48
C TYR A 217 -1.70 -11.93 -10.55
N ARG A 218 -1.23 -10.78 -10.07
CA ARG A 218 -0.15 -10.69 -9.11
C ARG A 218 -0.58 -11.35 -7.81
N GLY A 219 0.20 -12.32 -7.35
CA GLY A 219 -0.09 -13.06 -6.11
C GLY A 219 -0.70 -14.44 -6.34
N GLU A 220 -1.01 -14.84 -7.58
CA GLU A 220 -1.49 -16.19 -7.88
C GLU A 220 -0.54 -17.27 -7.34
N ARG A 221 -1.14 -18.36 -6.83
CA ARG A 221 -0.45 -19.49 -6.19
C ARG A 221 -0.91 -20.86 -6.66
N PHE A 222 -1.94 -20.92 -7.50
CA PHE A 222 -2.45 -22.16 -8.08
C PHE A 222 -2.15 -22.21 -9.58
N CYS A 223 -1.85 -23.39 -10.10
CA CYS A 223 -1.72 -23.57 -11.53
C CYS A 223 -3.11 -23.65 -12.18
N ARG A 224 -3.35 -22.82 -13.19
CA ARG A 224 -4.60 -22.76 -13.95
C ARG A 224 -4.41 -23.18 -15.41
N TYR A 225 -3.24 -23.73 -15.75
CA TYR A 225 -2.97 -24.21 -17.11
C TYR A 225 -3.97 -25.32 -17.49
N PRO A 226 -4.58 -25.30 -18.69
CA PRO A 226 -5.49 -26.35 -19.13
C PRO A 226 -4.82 -27.74 -19.12
N GLY A 227 -5.46 -28.73 -18.51
CA GLY A 227 -4.91 -30.09 -18.39
C GLY A 227 -3.82 -30.29 -17.33
N CYS A 228 -3.47 -29.25 -16.56
CA CYS A 228 -2.58 -29.44 -15.41
C CYS A 228 -3.32 -30.04 -14.21
N GLU A 229 -2.87 -31.22 -13.77
CA GLU A 229 -3.39 -31.94 -12.59
C GLU A 229 -2.84 -31.40 -11.26
N PHE A 230 -1.85 -30.50 -11.29
CA PHE A 230 -1.23 -29.97 -10.08
C PHE A 230 -2.14 -28.93 -9.41
N THR A 231 -2.84 -29.35 -8.36
CA THR A 231 -3.78 -28.53 -7.57
C THR A 231 -3.16 -27.95 -6.30
N THR A 232 -2.00 -28.44 -5.89
CA THR A 232 -1.30 -28.02 -4.67
C THR A 232 -0.95 -26.53 -4.70
N ARG A 233 -1.18 -25.85 -3.58
CA ARG A 233 -0.88 -24.42 -3.45
C ARG A 233 0.61 -24.16 -3.37
N HIS A 234 1.14 -23.34 -4.27
CA HIS A 234 2.55 -22.95 -4.18
C HIS A 234 2.82 -21.97 -3.04
N ALA A 235 3.90 -22.19 -2.29
CA ALA A 235 4.29 -21.35 -1.16
C ALA A 235 4.60 -19.89 -1.54
N LYS A 236 5.05 -19.64 -2.78
CA LYS A 236 5.40 -18.32 -3.32
C LYS A 236 5.08 -18.25 -4.83
N PRO A 237 4.77 -17.07 -5.38
CA PRO A 237 4.56 -16.90 -6.83
C PRO A 237 5.77 -17.32 -7.68
N SER A 238 7.00 -17.21 -7.15
CA SER A 238 8.20 -17.69 -7.84
C SER A 238 8.22 -19.20 -8.04
N ALA A 239 7.66 -19.98 -7.11
CA ALA A 239 7.55 -21.43 -7.23
C ALA A 239 6.49 -21.81 -8.28
N LEU A 240 5.36 -21.09 -8.32
CA LEU A 240 4.37 -21.25 -9.38
C LEU A 240 4.99 -20.97 -10.76
N ARG A 241 5.78 -19.89 -10.88
CA ARG A 241 6.49 -19.56 -12.12
C ARG A 241 7.43 -20.68 -12.58
N LEU A 242 8.20 -21.25 -11.64
CA LEU A 242 9.08 -22.37 -11.94
C LEU A 242 8.28 -23.61 -12.37
N HIS A 243 7.12 -23.86 -11.75
CA HIS A 243 6.21 -24.92 -12.17
C HIS A 243 5.73 -24.72 -13.62
N TYR A 244 5.26 -23.53 -14.00
CA TYR A 244 4.86 -23.25 -15.39
C TYR A 244 6.00 -23.48 -16.38
N LYS A 245 7.19 -22.97 -16.06
CA LYS A 245 8.39 -23.16 -16.90
C LYS A 245 8.70 -24.64 -17.12
N ASN A 246 8.64 -25.46 -16.07
CA ASN A 246 9.08 -26.85 -16.11
C ASN A 246 8.02 -27.81 -16.64
N ARG A 247 6.74 -27.57 -16.35
CA ARG A 247 5.65 -28.51 -16.66
C ARG A 247 4.88 -28.15 -17.94
N HIS A 248 4.85 -26.87 -18.32
CA HIS A 248 3.98 -26.38 -19.40
C HIS A 248 4.77 -25.93 -20.65
N ARG A 249 5.80 -26.70 -21.02
CA ARG A 249 6.59 -26.57 -22.26
C ARG A 249 6.99 -25.13 -22.63
N GLY A 250 7.54 -24.40 -21.66
CA GLY A 250 8.03 -23.03 -21.90
C GLY A 250 6.96 -21.94 -21.85
N PHE A 251 5.72 -22.27 -21.46
CA PHE A 251 4.71 -21.28 -21.14
C PHE A 251 5.22 -20.35 -20.02
N MET A 252 5.37 -19.06 -20.31
CA MET A 252 5.98 -18.11 -19.38
C MET A 252 4.94 -17.48 -18.46
N PHE A 253 5.03 -17.79 -17.16
CA PHE A 253 4.32 -17.05 -16.14
C PHE A 253 5.04 -15.70 -15.89
N PRO A 254 4.35 -14.55 -15.99
CA PRO A 254 4.99 -13.24 -15.98
C PRO A 254 5.69 -12.91 -14.65
N ILE A 255 6.66 -12.02 -14.73
CA ILE A 255 7.35 -11.46 -13.58
C ILE A 255 6.69 -10.15 -13.18
N PHE A 256 5.94 -10.17 -12.08
CA PHE A 256 5.37 -8.96 -11.52
C PHE A 256 6.39 -8.20 -10.67
N SER A 257 6.43 -6.87 -10.84
CA SER A 257 7.22 -5.98 -9.99
C SER A 257 6.78 -6.06 -8.52
N THR A 258 7.72 -5.82 -7.61
CA THR A 258 7.40 -5.63 -6.18
C THR A 258 6.71 -4.29 -5.91
N THR A 259 6.87 -3.34 -6.83
CA THR A 259 6.25 -2.01 -6.78
C THR A 259 5.42 -1.78 -8.04
N VAL A 260 4.11 -1.67 -7.87
CA VAL A 260 3.16 -1.30 -8.92
C VAL A 260 2.32 -0.12 -8.45
N ALA A 261 1.75 0.65 -9.38
CA ALA A 261 0.83 1.72 -9.04
C ALA A 261 -0.41 1.12 -8.33
N LYS A 262 -0.98 1.85 -7.36
CA LYS A 262 -2.14 1.39 -6.59
C LYS A 262 -3.34 0.98 -7.45
N ALA A 263 -3.56 1.66 -8.58
CA ALA A 263 -4.62 1.31 -9.53
C ALA A 263 -4.42 -0.09 -10.14
N ILE A 264 -3.19 -0.41 -10.57
CA ILE A 264 -2.83 -1.72 -11.12
C ILE A 264 -2.89 -2.79 -10.01
N GLU A 265 -2.52 -2.45 -8.78
CA GLU A 265 -2.66 -3.35 -7.63
C GLU A 265 -4.14 -3.72 -7.39
N ALA A 266 -5.05 -2.75 -7.46
CA ALA A 266 -6.49 -2.99 -7.35
C ALA A 266 -7.04 -3.87 -8.48
N GLU A 267 -6.57 -3.70 -9.73
CA GLU A 267 -6.95 -4.58 -10.85
C GLU A 267 -6.55 -6.04 -10.59
N HIS A 268 -5.33 -6.26 -10.06
CA HIS A 268 -4.87 -7.61 -9.68
C HIS A 268 -5.67 -8.21 -8.53
N GLU A 269 -5.96 -7.42 -7.48
CA GLU A 269 -6.79 -7.85 -6.35
C GLU A 269 -8.21 -8.21 -6.80
N GLN A 270 -8.80 -7.41 -7.70
CA GLN A 270 -10.11 -7.70 -8.29
C GLN A 270 -10.10 -9.00 -9.10
N GLY A 271 -9.01 -9.25 -9.85
CA GLY A 271 -8.80 -10.51 -10.57
C GLY A 271 -8.73 -11.74 -9.66
N LEU A 272 -7.98 -11.64 -8.55
CA LEU A 272 -7.92 -12.70 -7.54
C LEU A 272 -9.28 -12.93 -6.87
N PHE A 273 -10.01 -11.86 -6.56
CA PHE A 273 -11.36 -11.94 -6.00
C PHE A 273 -12.34 -12.60 -6.99
N TRP A 274 -12.23 -12.28 -8.28
CA TRP A 274 -13.01 -12.93 -9.34
C TRP A 274 -12.73 -14.43 -9.42
N LEU A 275 -11.46 -14.86 -9.32
CA LEU A 275 -11.10 -16.27 -9.27
C LEU A 275 -11.75 -17.00 -8.09
N SER A 276 -11.67 -16.43 -6.89
CA SER A 276 -12.34 -16.99 -5.71
C SER A 276 -13.85 -17.07 -5.86
N THR A 277 -14.46 -16.06 -6.49
CA THR A 277 -15.90 -16.02 -6.73
C THR A 277 -16.33 -17.14 -7.67
N CYS A 278 -15.55 -17.43 -8.72
CA CYS A 278 -15.82 -18.53 -9.64
C CYS A 278 -15.79 -19.88 -8.92
N VAL A 279 -14.80 -20.11 -8.04
CA VAL A 279 -14.70 -21.33 -7.23
C VAL A 279 -15.90 -21.45 -6.29
N PHE A 280 -16.22 -20.38 -5.55
CA PHE A 280 -17.34 -20.34 -4.62
C PHE A 280 -18.68 -20.63 -5.30
N ARG A 281 -18.90 -20.11 -6.52
CA ARG A 281 -20.14 -20.32 -7.29
C ARG A 281 -20.15 -21.63 -8.08
N GLY A 282 -19.01 -22.30 -8.25
CA GLY A 282 -18.88 -23.51 -9.08
C GLY A 282 -19.08 -23.26 -10.58
N LYS A 283 -19.10 -22.01 -11.04
CA LYS A 283 -19.22 -21.64 -12.46
C LYS A 283 -18.45 -20.36 -12.78
N VAL A 284 -17.96 -20.28 -14.01
CA VAL A 284 -17.30 -19.08 -14.53
C VAL A 284 -18.38 -18.08 -14.94
N GLU A 285 -18.44 -16.93 -14.25
CA GLU A 285 -19.38 -15.85 -14.57
C GLU A 285 -18.63 -14.57 -14.96
N GLY A 286 -19.02 -14.01 -16.11
CA GLY A 286 -18.43 -12.79 -16.65
C GLY A 286 -17.05 -12.99 -17.27
N ASN A 287 -16.50 -11.89 -17.79
CA ASN A 287 -15.14 -11.87 -18.33
C ASN A 287 -14.13 -11.65 -17.19
N PRO A 288 -12.93 -12.27 -17.27
CA PRO A 288 -11.85 -12.00 -16.33
C PRO A 288 -11.48 -10.50 -16.37
N PRO A 289 -11.28 -9.85 -15.21
CA PRO A 289 -10.75 -8.50 -15.16
C PRO A 289 -9.47 -8.38 -15.98
N VAL A 290 -9.45 -7.45 -16.94
CA VAL A 290 -8.28 -7.21 -17.78
C VAL A 290 -7.31 -6.35 -16.98
N VAL A 291 -6.09 -6.83 -16.79
CA VAL A 291 -5.02 -6.06 -16.16
C VAL A 291 -4.31 -5.24 -17.21
N SER A 292 -4.18 -3.94 -16.99
CA SER A 292 -3.43 -3.05 -17.86
C SER A 292 -1.94 -3.39 -17.80
N SER A 293 -1.35 -3.84 -18.91
CA SER A 293 0.04 -4.32 -18.98
C SER A 293 1.11 -3.21 -19.02
N ARG A 294 0.89 -2.06 -18.35
CA ARG A 294 1.80 -0.90 -18.40
C ARG A 294 2.90 -0.95 -17.34
#